data_AF-A0A0F9I1F0-F1
#
_entry.id   AF-A0A0F9I1F0-F1
#
_cell.length_a   1.000
_cell.length_b   1.000
_cell.length_c   1.000
_cell.angle_alpha   90.00
_cell.angle_beta   90.00
_cell.angle_gamma   90.00
#
_symmetry.space_group_name_H-M   'P 1'
#
loop_
_entity.id
_entity.type
_entity.pdbx_description
1 polymer ?
#
loop_
_entity_poly.entity_id
_entity_poly.type
_entity_poly.pdbx_seq_one_letter_code
_entity_poly.pdbx_strand_id
1 'polypeptide(L)'
;MGLPKVDFDTVEDAANIKSQEGLGDMAGFQILGTWAGTITFEAHVPGESVGTWVSIMATNVATNALATTTTANGVFRIVSDGLDIRARFSTDTSGTANVWPFQRIV
;
A
#
# COMPACT_ATOMS: atom_id res chain seq x y z
N MET A 1 9.31 10.84 6.99
CA MET A 1 9.31 11.73 5.80
C MET A 1 8.38 11.07 4.79
N GLY A 2 7.41 11.79 4.21
CA GLY A 2 6.47 11.21 3.23
C GLY A 2 7.18 10.96 1.90
N LEU A 3 6.88 9.82 1.26
CA LEU A 3 7.36 9.52 -0.09
C LEU A 3 6.52 10.32 -1.12
N PRO A 4 7.03 10.56 -2.34
CA PRO A 4 6.28 11.30 -3.34
C PRO A 4 4.96 10.60 -3.68
N LYS A 5 3.97 11.42 -4.05
CA LYS A 5 2.71 10.95 -4.62
C LYS A 5 2.96 10.06 -5.84
N VAL A 6 2.19 9.00 -5.97
CA VAL A 6 2.07 8.17 -7.17
C VAL A 6 0.62 8.21 -7.65
N ASP A 7 0.42 8.37 -8.94
CA ASP A 7 -0.90 8.27 -9.58
C ASP A 7 -1.11 6.86 -10.10
N PHE A 8 -2.25 6.26 -9.76
CA PHE A 8 -2.69 4.99 -10.33
C PHE A 8 -3.79 5.28 -11.36
N ASP A 9 -3.44 5.10 -12.63
CA ASP A 9 -4.28 5.36 -13.80
C ASP A 9 -4.53 4.11 -14.64
N THR A 10 -3.80 3.03 -14.35
CA THR A 10 -3.85 1.77 -15.07
C THR A 10 -3.62 0.58 -14.14
N VAL A 11 -4.03 -0.60 -14.61
CA VAL A 11 -3.75 -1.87 -13.91
C VAL A 11 -2.23 -2.05 -13.75
N GLU A 12 -1.82 -2.57 -12.60
CA GLU A 12 -0.42 -2.76 -12.17
C GLU A 12 0.33 -1.49 -11.72
N ASP A 13 -0.26 -0.30 -11.83
CA ASP A 13 0.33 0.88 -11.21
C ASP A 13 0.50 0.65 -9.71
N ALA A 14 1.69 0.98 -9.19
CA ALA A 14 2.08 0.62 -7.83
C ALA A 14 2.92 1.69 -7.14
N ALA A 15 2.61 1.91 -5.86
CA ALA A 15 3.36 2.75 -4.95
C ALA A 15 4.13 1.83 -3.99
N ASN A 16 5.45 1.94 -3.98
CA ASN A 16 6.33 1.05 -3.25
C ASN A 16 6.97 1.76 -2.05
N ILE A 17 7.16 1.03 -0.97
CA ILE A 17 7.87 1.47 0.24
C ILE A 17 8.86 0.37 0.62
N LYS A 18 10.13 0.74 0.73
CA LYS A 18 11.11 -0.10 1.42
C LYS A 18 11.06 0.27 2.89
N SER A 19 10.46 -0.59 3.72
CA SER A 19 10.38 -0.27 5.15
C SER A 19 11.74 -0.46 5.83
N GLN A 20 11.90 0.17 6.99
CA GLN A 20 13.10 0.01 7.79
C GLN A 20 12.94 -1.22 8.68
N GLU A 21 14.07 -1.84 9.02
CA GLU A 21 14.13 -2.97 9.92
C GLU A 21 13.90 -2.48 11.36
N GLY A 22 12.79 -2.88 11.97
CA GLY A 22 12.43 -2.46 13.32
C GLY A 22 11.15 -3.14 13.80
N LEU A 23 11.15 -3.65 15.04
CA LEU A 23 9.96 -4.26 15.64
C LEU A 23 8.88 -3.19 15.84
N GLY A 24 7.72 -3.37 15.19
CA GLY A 24 6.60 -2.42 15.29
C GLY A 24 6.70 -1.24 14.34
N ASP A 25 7.61 -1.30 13.36
CA ASP A 25 7.67 -0.31 12.30
C ASP A 25 6.40 -0.37 11.45
N MET A 26 5.89 0.82 11.15
CA MET A 26 4.66 0.99 10.40
C MET A 26 4.93 1.75 9.10
N ALA A 27 4.37 1.23 8.03
CA ALA A 27 4.24 1.94 6.79
C ALA A 27 2.77 2.00 6.37
N GLY A 28 2.45 2.88 5.44
CA GLY A 28 1.08 3.07 5.04
C GLY A 28 0.91 3.86 3.76
N PHE A 29 -0.34 3.87 3.31
CA PHE A 29 -0.75 4.51 2.08
C PHE A 29 -1.95 5.41 2.39
N GLN A 30 -1.86 6.67 2.00
CA GLN A 30 -3.02 7.55 1.91
C GLN A 30 -3.52 7.52 0.47
N ILE A 31 -4.78 7.11 0.30
CA ILE A 31 -5.44 7.00 -1.00
C ILE A 31 -6.53 8.07 -1.05
N LEU A 32 -6.47 8.93 -2.06
CA LEU A 32 -7.44 9.98 -2.36
C LEU A 32 -7.83 9.96 -3.85
N GLY A 33 -8.69 10.89 -4.24
CA GLY A 33 -9.11 11.08 -5.63
C GLY A 33 -10.51 10.54 -5.89
N THR A 34 -10.91 10.57 -7.16
CA THR A 34 -12.17 9.97 -7.63
C THR A 34 -11.81 8.86 -8.59
N TRP A 35 -12.00 7.62 -8.16
CA TRP A 35 -11.62 6.42 -8.90
C TRP A 35 -12.60 5.29 -8.59
N ALA A 36 -12.62 4.30 -9.48
CA ALA A 36 -13.30 3.04 -9.31
C ALA A 36 -12.34 1.92 -9.71
N GLY A 37 -12.20 0.93 -8.85
CA GLY A 37 -11.29 -0.19 -9.04
C GLY A 37 -10.97 -0.86 -7.71
N THR A 38 -9.91 -1.65 -7.69
CA THR A 38 -9.45 -2.38 -6.51
C THR A 38 -7.95 -2.17 -6.36
N ILE A 39 -7.52 -1.70 -5.20
CA ILE A 39 -6.12 -1.62 -4.81
C ILE A 39 -5.81 -2.81 -3.90
N THR A 40 -4.78 -3.58 -4.23
CA THR A 40 -4.27 -4.69 -3.40
C THR A 40 -3.04 -4.24 -2.65
N PHE A 41 -2.96 -4.57 -1.36
CA PHE A 41 -1.77 -4.37 -0.53
C PHE A 41 -0.92 -5.62 -0.56
N GLU A 42 0.38 -5.47 -0.84
CA GLU A 42 1.29 -6.59 -1.01
C GLU A 42 2.61 -6.34 -0.28
N ALA A 43 3.24 -7.42 0.15
CA ALA A 43 4.59 -7.43 0.69
C ALA A 43 5.47 -8.38 -0.12
N HIS A 44 6.74 -8.04 -0.26
CA HIS A 44 7.75 -8.89 -0.86
C HIS A 44 8.38 -9.78 0.22
N VAL A 45 8.53 -11.06 -0.07
CA VAL A 45 9.11 -12.03 0.86
C VAL A 45 10.64 -11.85 0.91
N PRO A 46 11.24 -11.56 2.08
CA PRO A 46 12.68 -11.42 2.19
C PRO A 46 13.41 -12.71 1.83
N GLY A 47 14.50 -12.62 1.07
CA GLY A 47 15.32 -13.76 0.67
C GLY A 47 14.88 -14.48 -0.61
N GLU A 48 13.74 -14.10 -1.21
CA GLU A 48 13.41 -14.51 -2.57
C GLU A 48 14.00 -13.53 -3.59
N SER A 49 14.73 -14.06 -4.57
CA SER A 49 15.58 -13.25 -5.45
C SER A 49 14.79 -12.36 -6.42
N VAL A 50 13.54 -12.66 -6.77
CA VAL A 50 12.73 -11.82 -7.66
C VAL A 50 11.22 -12.09 -7.52
N GLY A 51 10.45 -11.05 -7.19
CA GLY A 51 9.13 -10.80 -7.79
C GLY A 51 7.91 -11.46 -7.13
N THR A 52 8.07 -12.24 -6.08
CA THR A 52 6.91 -12.78 -5.37
C THR A 52 6.34 -11.74 -4.41
N TRP A 53 5.23 -11.15 -4.83
CA TRP A 53 4.42 -10.26 -4.01
C TRP A 53 3.24 -11.04 -3.45
N VAL A 54 3.12 -11.07 -2.13
CA VAL A 54 2.02 -11.74 -1.44
C VAL A 54 1.10 -10.70 -0.82
N SER A 55 -0.20 -10.97 -0.82
CA SER A 55 -1.17 -10.07 -0.18
C SER A 55 -0.87 -9.93 1.31
N ILE A 56 -0.83 -8.69 1.80
CA ILE A 56 -0.62 -8.36 3.22
C ILE A 56 -1.83 -7.63 3.77
N MET A 57 -2.12 -7.85 5.05
CA MET A 57 -3.21 -7.16 5.74
C MET A 57 -2.85 -5.70 5.99
N ALA A 58 -3.74 -4.80 5.61
CA ALA A 58 -3.71 -3.39 5.98
C ALA A 58 -4.90 -3.05 6.88
N THR A 59 -4.67 -2.15 7.83
CA THR A 59 -5.69 -1.60 8.72
C THR A 59 -6.16 -0.26 8.20
N ASN A 60 -7.44 -0.13 7.87
CA ASN A 60 -8.04 1.18 7.61
C ASN A 60 -8.09 1.99 8.92
N VAL A 61 -7.45 3.16 8.95
CA VAL A 61 -7.32 3.95 10.19
C VAL A 61 -8.66 4.52 10.67
N ALA A 62 -9.59 4.80 9.77
CA ALA A 62 -10.88 5.38 10.13
C ALA A 62 -11.83 4.33 10.74
N THR A 63 -11.77 3.09 10.27
CA THR A 63 -12.74 2.04 10.64
C THR A 63 -12.14 0.91 11.47
N ASN A 64 -10.82 0.83 11.59
CA ASN A 64 -10.07 -0.30 12.14
C ASN A 64 -10.33 -1.64 11.43
N ALA A 65 -10.94 -1.61 10.24
CA ALA A 65 -11.15 -2.81 9.44
C ALA A 65 -9.81 -3.32 8.87
N LEU A 66 -9.61 -4.63 8.96
CA LEU A 66 -8.46 -5.33 8.37
C LEU A 66 -8.86 -5.89 7.01
N ALA A 67 -8.09 -5.57 5.98
CA ALA A 67 -8.32 -6.07 4.63
C ALA A 67 -7.01 -6.14 3.83
N THR A 68 -6.97 -7.02 2.83
CA THR A 68 -5.85 -7.11 1.86
C THR A 68 -6.08 -6.25 0.62
N THR A 69 -7.29 -5.75 0.42
CA THR A 69 -7.66 -4.89 -0.69
C THR A 69 -8.55 -3.74 -0.23
N THR A 70 -8.69 -2.72 -1.08
CA THR A 70 -9.67 -1.66 -0.87
C THR A 70 -10.23 -1.13 -2.18
N THR A 71 -11.49 -0.70 -2.10
CA THR A 71 -12.20 0.05 -3.15
C THR A 71 -12.55 1.47 -2.67
N ALA A 72 -12.00 1.89 -1.54
CA ALA A 72 -12.32 3.15 -0.88
C ALA A 72 -11.08 4.00 -0.62
N ASN A 73 -11.28 5.32 -0.63
CA ASN A 73 -10.29 6.27 -0.14
C ASN A 73 -10.08 6.12 1.36
N GLY A 74 -8.88 6.48 1.82
CA GLY A 74 -8.55 6.46 3.25
C GLY A 74 -7.06 6.36 3.52
N VAL A 75 -6.75 6.24 4.81
CA VAL A 75 -5.39 5.93 5.27
C VAL A 75 -5.36 4.47 5.69
N PHE A 76 -4.40 3.73 5.16
CA PHE A 76 -4.20 2.31 5.42
C PHE A 76 -2.82 2.10 6.03
N ARG A 77 -2.76 1.42 7.18
CA ARG A 77 -1.51 1.12 7.92
C ARG A 77 -1.19 -0.36 7.84
N ILE A 78 0.08 -0.66 7.68
CA ILE A 78 0.64 -2.01 7.60
C ILE A 78 1.77 -2.09 8.62
N VAL A 79 1.77 -3.14 9.43
CA VAL A 79 2.93 -3.50 10.25
C VAL A 79 3.94 -4.10 9.30
N SER A 80 5.01 -3.35 9.02
CA SER A 80 5.94 -3.67 7.94
C SER A 80 7.13 -4.48 8.42
N ASP A 81 7.62 -4.29 9.64
CA ASP A 81 8.71 -5.07 10.26
C ASP A 81 9.86 -5.42 9.28
N GLY A 82 10.38 -4.44 8.52
CA GLY A 82 11.46 -4.64 7.53
C GLY A 82 11.04 -5.11 6.14
N LEU A 83 9.76 -5.40 5.90
CA LEU A 83 9.26 -5.83 4.60
C LEU A 83 9.24 -4.70 3.56
N ASP A 84 9.62 -5.02 2.33
CA ASP A 84 9.28 -4.20 1.17
C ASP A 84 7.79 -4.35 0.89
N ILE A 85 7.04 -3.26 0.90
CA ILE A 85 5.58 -3.27 0.72
C ILE A 85 5.15 -2.40 -0.47
N ARG A 86 4.02 -2.74 -1.07
CA ARG A 86 3.41 -1.91 -2.10
C ARG A 86 1.89 -1.91 -2.02
N ALA A 87 1.29 -0.81 -2.48
CA ALA A 87 -0.10 -0.77 -2.89
C ALA A 87 -0.12 -0.83 -4.42
N ARG A 88 -0.95 -1.68 -5.00
CA ARG A 88 -1.02 -1.92 -6.45
C ARG A 88 -2.44 -1.88 -6.96
N PHE A 89 -2.69 -1.22 -8.08
CA PHE A 89 -4.01 -1.17 -8.68
C PHE A 89 -4.30 -2.49 -9.42
N SER A 90 -4.96 -3.43 -8.74
CA SER A 90 -5.17 -4.79 -9.26
C SER A 90 -6.35 -4.88 -10.24
N THR A 91 -7.29 -3.93 -10.16
CA THR A 91 -8.33 -3.74 -11.18
C THR A 91 -8.56 -2.26 -11.36
N ASP A 92 -8.42 -1.77 -12.57
CA ASP A 92 -8.80 -0.41 -12.95
C ASP A 92 -10.15 -0.44 -13.67
N THR A 93 -11.06 0.45 -13.28
CA THR A 93 -12.37 0.62 -13.92
C THR A 93 -12.54 2.03 -14.46
N SER A 94 -12.21 3.06 -13.67
CA SER A 94 -12.25 4.45 -14.13
C SER A 94 -11.58 5.41 -13.13
N GLY A 95 -11.14 6.57 -13.63
CA GLY A 95 -10.61 7.66 -12.80
C GLY A 95 -9.18 7.40 -12.31
N THR A 96 -8.70 8.25 -11.41
CA THR A 96 -7.31 8.22 -10.94
C THR A 96 -7.28 8.13 -9.42
N ALA A 97 -6.61 7.11 -8.89
CA ALA A 97 -6.32 7.04 -7.46
C ALA A 97 -4.99 7.76 -7.19
N ASN A 98 -5.04 8.77 -6.32
CA ASN A 98 -3.84 9.49 -5.89
C ASN A 98 -3.31 8.83 -4.61
N VAL A 99 -2.11 8.24 -4.67
CA VAL A 99 -1.56 7.42 -3.58
C VAL A 99 -0.30 8.05 -3.02
N TRP A 100 -0.30 8.33 -1.71
CA TRP A 100 0.86 8.81 -0.97
C TRP A 100 1.36 7.72 -0.02
N PRO A 101 2.51 7.12 -0.33
CA PRO A 101 3.19 6.25 0.62
C PRO A 101 3.80 7.06 1.76
N PHE A 102 3.74 6.55 2.97
CA PHE A 102 4.39 7.13 4.14
C PHE A 102 4.93 6.05 5.06
N GLN A 103 5.97 6.40 5.81
CA GLN A 103 6.56 5.53 6.83
C GLN A 103 6.68 6.30 8.14
N ARG A 104 6.35 5.61 9.23
CA ARG A 104 6.58 6.06 10.60
C ARG A 104 7.60 5.13 11.25
N ILE A 105 8.80 5.66 11.45
CA ILE A 105 9.86 5.04 12.23
C ILE A 105 9.54 5.31 13.70
N VAL A 106 9.52 4.28 14.55
CA VAL A 106 9.23 4.41 15.98
C VAL A 106 10.49 4.24 16.81
#